data_AF-A0AB73K513-F1
#
_entry.id   AF-A0AB73K513-F1
#
_cell.length_a   1.000
_cell.length_b   1.000
_cell.length_c   1.000
_cell.angle_alpha   90.00
_cell.angle_beta   90.00
_cell.angle_gamma   90.00
#
_symmetry.space_group_name_H-M   'P 1'
#
loop_
_entity.id
_entity.type
_entity.pdbx_description
1 polymer ?
#
loop_
_entity_poly.entity_id
_entity_poly.type
_entity_poly.pdbx_seq_one_letter_code
_entity_poly.pdbx_strand_id
1 'polypeptide(L)'
;MIPIKKEILDKSNEEIINYITNNAKINVNYYPIIAMRTNNNPLFENYLLEQMVKQENFSENFFGFVKIAWIPFLSILEYSNNSFLINKAIDKFNDWNINEKNNFLNFIKKNTEIIKYFK
;
A
#
# COMPACT_ATOMS: atom_id res chain seq x y z
N MET A 1 1.66 -2.53 -11.02
CA MET A 1 0.21 -2.35 -10.87
C MET A 1 -0.47 -3.57 -10.31
N ILE A 2 -1.02 -3.39 -9.11
CA ILE A 2 -1.97 -4.32 -8.49
C ILE A 2 -3.35 -4.00 -9.10
N PRO A 3 -3.99 -4.92 -9.85
CA PRO A 3 -5.21 -4.60 -10.55
C PRO A 3 -6.34 -4.25 -9.57
N ILE A 4 -7.10 -3.20 -9.90
CA ILE A 4 -8.34 -2.90 -9.19
C ILE A 4 -9.37 -3.96 -9.56
N LYS A 5 -9.90 -4.65 -8.55
CA LYS A 5 -11.00 -5.57 -8.73
C LYS A 5 -12.33 -4.85 -8.64
N LYS A 6 -13.18 -5.00 -9.68
CA LYS A 6 -14.50 -4.38 -9.75
C LYS A 6 -15.37 -4.71 -8.52
N GLU A 7 -15.36 -5.97 -8.07
CA GLU A 7 -16.09 -6.42 -6.88
C GLU A 7 -15.74 -5.66 -5.59
N ILE A 8 -14.52 -5.11 -5.49
CA ILE A 8 -14.08 -4.31 -4.34
C ILE A 8 -14.36 -2.83 -4.60
N LEU A 9 -14.20 -2.37 -5.84
CA LEU A 9 -14.53 -1.01 -6.24
C LEU A 9 -16.00 -0.67 -5.96
N ASP A 10 -16.91 -1.62 -6.16
CA ASP A 10 -18.34 -1.41 -5.96
C ASP A 10 -18.75 -1.39 -4.47
N LYS A 11 -17.84 -1.74 -3.54
CA LYS A 11 -18.11 -1.69 -2.09
C LYS A 11 -18.19 -0.26 -1.57
N SER A 12 -19.07 -0.04 -0.60
CA SER A 12 -19.16 1.23 0.12
C SER A 12 -17.94 1.44 1.03
N ASN A 13 -17.70 2.69 1.44
CA ASN A 13 -16.64 2.97 2.41
C ASN A 13 -16.92 2.29 3.76
N GLU A 14 -18.18 2.21 4.19
CA GLU A 14 -18.60 1.55 5.43
C GLU A 14 -18.31 0.05 5.40
N GLU A 15 -18.58 -0.62 4.27
CA GLU A 15 -18.22 -2.03 4.08
C GLU A 15 -16.71 -2.25 4.20
N ILE A 16 -15.92 -1.38 3.58
CA ILE A 16 -14.45 -1.46 3.63
C ILE A 16 -13.93 -1.19 5.04
N ILE A 17 -14.49 -0.19 5.74
CA ILE A 17 -14.15 0.11 7.13
C ILE A 17 -14.47 -1.09 8.03
N ASN A 18 -15.68 -1.64 7.93
CA ASN A 18 -16.08 -2.84 8.67
C ASN A 18 -15.14 -4.02 8.37
N TYR A 19 -14.65 -4.12 7.13
CA TYR A 19 -13.69 -5.16 6.77
C TYR A 19 -12.34 -4.93 7.44
N ILE A 20 -11.82 -3.69 7.42
CA ILE A 20 -10.55 -3.30 8.04
C ILE A 20 -10.58 -3.53 9.56
N THR A 21 -11.68 -3.17 10.23
CA THR A 21 -11.77 -3.24 11.69
C THR A 21 -11.96 -4.67 12.21
N ASN A 22 -12.62 -5.53 11.43
CA ASN A 22 -13.00 -6.87 11.90
C ASN A 22 -12.06 -7.98 11.41
N ASN A 23 -11.26 -7.77 10.37
CA ASN A 23 -10.38 -8.79 9.82
C ASN A 23 -8.92 -8.53 10.16
N ALA A 24 -8.28 -9.51 10.80
CA ALA A 24 -6.85 -9.47 11.08
C ALA A 24 -5.99 -9.43 9.80
N LYS A 25 -6.49 -9.93 8.66
CA LYS A 25 -5.77 -9.98 7.39
C LYS A 25 -6.66 -9.62 6.22
N ILE A 26 -6.37 -8.49 5.57
CA ILE A 26 -7.12 -8.06 4.38
C ILE A 26 -6.58 -8.72 3.12
N ASN A 27 -7.47 -8.94 2.16
CA ASN A 27 -7.05 -9.31 0.81
C ASN A 27 -6.30 -8.12 0.19
N VAL A 28 -5.09 -8.37 -0.34
CA VAL A 28 -4.23 -7.33 -0.93
C VAL A 28 -4.91 -6.48 -2.02
N ASN A 29 -5.95 -7.01 -2.67
CA ASN A 29 -6.72 -6.30 -3.69
C ASN A 29 -7.52 -5.11 -3.15
N TYR A 30 -7.66 -4.98 -1.82
CA TYR A 30 -8.30 -3.82 -1.20
C TYR A 30 -7.40 -2.59 -1.16
N TYR A 31 -6.07 -2.75 -1.12
CA TYR A 31 -5.16 -1.63 -0.92
C TYR A 31 -5.26 -0.54 -2.01
N PRO A 32 -5.37 -0.87 -3.32
CA PRO A 32 -5.60 0.16 -4.35
C PRO A 32 -6.87 0.99 -4.09
N ILE A 33 -7.98 0.33 -3.75
CA ILE A 33 -9.26 1.02 -3.49
C ILE A 33 -9.18 1.88 -2.22
N ILE A 34 -8.55 1.38 -1.17
CA ILE A 34 -8.33 2.15 0.06
C ILE A 34 -7.47 3.39 -0.25
N ALA A 35 -6.39 3.24 -1.04
CA ALA A 35 -5.50 4.34 -1.44
C ALA A 35 -6.19 5.42 -2.28
N MET A 36 -7.09 5.04 -3.18
CA MET A 36 -7.92 5.98 -3.95
C MET A 36 -8.85 6.80 -3.05
N ARG A 37 -9.26 6.24 -1.91
CA ARG A 37 -10.35 6.77 -1.07
C ARG A 37 -9.86 7.42 0.21
N THR A 38 -8.56 7.62 0.39
CA THR A 38 -8.00 8.17 1.64
C THR A 38 -8.59 9.53 2.01
N ASN A 39 -8.94 10.36 1.04
CA ASN A 39 -9.61 11.65 1.28
C ASN A 39 -11.02 11.52 1.87
N ASN A 40 -11.66 10.34 1.75
CA ASN A 40 -13.00 10.11 2.27
C ASN A 40 -13.01 9.76 3.76
N ASN A 41 -11.93 9.15 4.27
CA ASN A 41 -11.85 8.74 5.66
C ASN A 41 -10.38 8.60 6.13
N PRO A 42 -9.96 9.31 7.20
CA PRO A 42 -8.61 9.20 7.76
C PRO A 42 -8.18 7.78 8.18
N LEU A 43 -9.14 6.90 8.51
CA LEU A 43 -8.85 5.51 8.88
C LEU A 43 -8.17 4.75 7.73
N PHE A 44 -8.47 5.08 6.48
CA PHE A 44 -7.83 4.46 5.31
C PHE A 44 -6.36 4.82 5.20
N GLU A 45 -6.00 6.08 5.44
CA GLU A 45 -4.61 6.51 5.50
C GLU A 45 -3.86 5.78 6.61
N ASN A 46 -4.39 5.82 7.85
CA ASN A 46 -3.76 5.19 9.00
C ASN A 46 -3.55 3.70 8.77
N TYR A 47 -4.56 3.03 8.22
CA TYR A 47 -4.50 1.62 7.89
C TYR A 47 -3.38 1.31 6.88
N LEU A 48 -3.31 2.05 5.76
CA LEU A 48 -2.26 1.80 4.76
C LEU A 48 -0.86 1.97 5.33
N LEU A 49 -0.62 3.05 6.08
CA LEU A 49 0.67 3.35 6.68
C LEU A 49 1.06 2.30 7.74
N GLU A 50 0.12 1.81 8.53
CA GLU A 50 0.35 0.73 9.49
C GLU A 50 0.76 -0.57 8.77
N GLN A 51 0.03 -0.95 7.72
CA GLN A 51 0.29 -2.19 6.98
C GLN A 51 1.65 -2.17 6.26
N MET A 52 2.18 -1.00 5.91
CA MET A 52 3.52 -0.84 5.33
C MET A 52 4.65 -1.17 6.29
N VAL A 53 4.44 -1.05 7.60
CA VAL A 53 5.51 -1.21 8.62
C VAL A 53 5.28 -2.40 9.55
N LYS A 54 4.16 -3.10 9.39
CA LYS A 54 3.84 -4.28 10.20
C LYS A 54 4.83 -5.42 9.90
N GLN A 55 5.50 -5.92 10.93
CA GLN A 55 6.59 -6.90 10.78
C GLN A 55 6.14 -8.21 10.11
N GLU A 56 4.93 -8.67 10.38
CA GLU A 56 4.34 -9.84 9.71
C GLU A 56 4.26 -9.66 8.19
N ASN A 57 3.99 -8.44 7.71
CA ASN A 57 3.85 -8.15 6.29
C ASN A 57 5.20 -8.15 5.53
N PHE A 58 6.33 -8.00 6.22
CA PHE A 58 7.67 -8.21 5.63
C PHE A 58 8.07 -9.68 5.60
N SER A 59 7.55 -10.47 6.53
CA SER A 59 7.84 -11.90 6.63
C SER A 59 7.08 -12.70 5.57
N GLU A 60 5.94 -12.18 5.12
CA GLU A 60 5.08 -12.83 4.14
C GLU A 60 5.27 -12.34 2.70
N ASN A 61 5.31 -13.29 1.75
CA ASN A 61 5.33 -12.99 0.32
C ASN A 61 3.90 -13.07 -0.24
N PHE A 62 3.50 -12.07 -1.03
CA PHE A 62 2.27 -12.10 -1.80
C PHE A 62 2.43 -12.92 -3.10
N PHE A 63 3.49 -12.65 -3.87
CA PHE A 63 3.78 -13.35 -5.12
C PHE A 63 5.28 -13.37 -5.39
N GLY A 64 5.86 -14.57 -5.57
CA GLY A 64 7.30 -14.73 -5.70
C GLY A 64 8.04 -14.17 -4.49
N PHE A 65 8.84 -13.12 -4.70
CA PHE A 65 9.59 -12.41 -3.65
C PHE A 65 8.93 -11.09 -3.21
N VAL A 66 7.80 -10.70 -3.80
CA VAL A 66 7.09 -9.46 -3.46
C VAL A 66 6.47 -9.60 -2.08
N LYS A 67 6.86 -8.73 -1.14
CA LYS A 67 6.34 -8.72 0.23
C LYS A 67 4.95 -8.12 0.31
N ILE A 68 4.14 -8.56 1.28
CA ILE A 68 2.83 -7.95 1.56
C ILE A 68 3.01 -6.48 1.95
N ALA A 69 4.06 -6.12 2.70
CA ALA A 69 4.34 -4.75 3.12
C ALA A 69 4.54 -3.77 1.96
N TRP A 70 4.97 -4.26 0.79
CA TRP A 70 5.18 -3.43 -0.41
C TRP A 70 3.87 -3.01 -1.06
N ILE A 71 2.83 -3.83 -0.92
CA ILE A 71 1.56 -3.66 -1.62
C ILE A 71 0.83 -2.36 -1.22
N PRO A 72 0.65 -2.04 0.09
CA PRO A 72 0.05 -0.77 0.47
C PRO A 72 0.90 0.44 0.03
N PHE A 73 2.24 0.32 0.04
CA PHE A 73 3.10 1.40 -0.43
C PHE A 73 2.93 1.66 -1.93
N LEU A 74 3.00 0.60 -2.75
CA LEU A 74 2.75 0.67 -4.19
C LEU A 74 1.36 1.25 -4.47
N SER A 75 0.37 0.84 -3.68
CA SER A 75 -1.00 1.32 -3.83
C SER A 75 -1.11 2.82 -3.57
N ILE A 76 -0.42 3.35 -2.56
CA ILE A 76 -0.36 4.80 -2.31
C ILE A 76 0.28 5.53 -3.49
N LEU A 77 1.43 5.06 -3.98
CA LEU A 77 2.17 5.73 -5.05
C LEU A 77 1.42 5.69 -6.40
N GLU A 78 0.73 4.60 -6.70
CA GLU A 78 0.02 4.43 -7.98
C GLU A 78 -1.38 5.06 -7.97
N TYR A 79 -2.11 5.04 -6.85
CA TYR A 79 -3.55 5.34 -6.84
C TYR A 79 -3.97 6.52 -5.96
N SER A 80 -3.10 7.03 -5.09
CA SER A 80 -3.46 8.18 -4.26
C SER A 80 -3.25 9.49 -5.00
N ASN A 81 -4.24 10.38 -4.91
CA ASN A 81 -4.12 11.77 -5.38
C ASN A 81 -3.65 12.72 -4.27
N ASN A 82 -3.29 12.20 -3.09
CA ASN A 82 -2.92 12.99 -1.93
C ASN A 82 -1.39 13.02 -1.77
N SER A 83 -0.77 14.15 -2.13
CA SER A 83 0.69 14.33 -2.05
C SER A 83 1.23 14.24 -0.62
N PHE A 84 0.45 14.66 0.37
CA PHE A 84 0.84 14.58 1.77
C PHE A 84 0.91 13.13 2.26
N LEU A 85 -0.07 12.30 1.86
CA LEU A 85 -0.03 10.86 2.12
C LEU A 85 1.17 10.19 1.42
N ILE A 86 1.43 10.55 0.16
CA ILE A 86 2.59 10.04 -0.58
C ILE A 86 3.89 10.34 0.18
N ASN A 87 4.07 11.58 0.65
CA ASN A 87 5.27 11.97 1.40
C ASN A 87 5.39 11.19 2.72
N LYS A 88 4.30 11.04 3.48
CA LYS A 88 4.29 10.19 4.69
C LYS A 88 4.68 8.75 4.40
N ALA A 89 4.20 8.20 3.29
CA ALA A 89 4.53 6.84 2.88
C ALA A 89 6.01 6.70 2.51
N ILE A 90 6.59 7.71 1.85
CA ILE A 90 8.03 7.78 1.57
C ILE A 90 8.84 7.88 2.86
N ASP A 91 8.40 8.69 3.84
CA ASP A 91 9.05 8.75 5.15
C ASP A 91 9.05 7.39 5.84
N LYS A 92 7.92 6.68 5.84
CA LYS A 92 7.84 5.31 6.37
C LYS A 92 8.69 4.31 5.60
N PHE A 93 8.79 4.46 4.29
CA PHE A 93 9.71 3.66 3.48
C PHE A 93 11.17 3.89 3.89
N ASN A 94 11.55 5.13 4.22
CA ASN A 94 12.91 5.43 4.65
C ASN A 94 13.29 4.74 5.97
N ASP A 95 12.31 4.48 6.84
CA ASP A 95 12.47 3.71 8.08
C ASP A 95 12.67 2.20 7.84
N TRP A 96 12.41 1.70 6.64
CA TRP A 96 12.63 0.28 6.33
C TRP A 96 14.12 -0.08 6.43
N ASN A 97 14.39 -1.33 6.76
CA ASN A 97 15.76 -1.83 6.77
C ASN A 97 16.41 -1.70 5.38
N ILE A 98 17.72 -1.51 5.33
CA ILE A 98 18.43 -1.20 4.09
C ILE A 98 18.29 -2.30 3.02
N ASN A 99 18.29 -3.56 3.42
CA ASN A 99 18.13 -4.68 2.50
C ASN A 99 16.75 -4.66 1.85
N GLU A 100 15.72 -4.36 2.63
CA GLU A 100 14.34 -4.29 2.17
C GLU A 100 14.12 -3.13 1.22
N LYS A 101 14.68 -1.96 1.54
CA LYS A 101 14.68 -0.80 0.62
C LYS A 101 15.34 -1.17 -0.71
N ASN A 102 16.52 -1.78 -0.68
CA ASN A 102 17.24 -2.18 -1.89
C ASN A 102 16.45 -3.21 -2.72
N ASN A 103 15.84 -4.19 -2.06
CA ASN A 103 14.99 -5.19 -2.73
C ASN A 103 13.79 -4.55 -3.40
N PHE A 104 13.10 -3.64 -2.70
CA PHE A 104 11.97 -2.89 -3.24
C PHE A 104 12.38 -2.01 -4.44
N LEU A 105 13.44 -1.22 -4.30
CA LEU A 105 13.93 -0.35 -5.37
C LEU A 105 14.35 -1.15 -6.60
N ASN A 106 15.02 -2.29 -6.40
CA ASN A 106 15.38 -3.19 -7.50
C ASN A 106 14.14 -3.79 -8.18
N PHE A 107 13.08 -4.09 -7.42
CA PHE A 107 11.79 -4.55 -7.95
C PHE A 107 11.12 -3.48 -8.83
N ILE A 108 11.08 -2.22 -8.38
CA ILE A 108 10.41 -1.13 -9.11
C ILE A 108 11.30 -0.43 -10.14
N LYS A 109 12.58 -0.77 -10.26
CA LYS A 109 13.56 0.01 -11.07
C LYS A 109 13.18 0.25 -12.53
N LYS A 110 12.37 -0.64 -13.12
CA LYS A 110 11.89 -0.51 -14.51
C LYS A 110 10.52 0.17 -14.63
N ASN A 111 9.85 0.43 -13.51
CA ASN A 111 8.55 1.09 -13.49
C ASN A 111 8.75 2.61 -13.37
N THR A 112 8.69 3.31 -14.51
CA THR A 112 8.93 4.76 -14.60
C THR A 112 7.96 5.59 -13.77
N GLU A 113 6.72 5.12 -13.62
CA GLU A 113 5.69 5.84 -12.87
C GLU A 113 5.93 5.85 -11.37
N ILE A 114 6.60 4.82 -10.85
CA ILE A 114 6.89 4.71 -9.42
C ILE A 114 8.30 5.19 -9.11
N ILE A 115 9.28 4.85 -9.94
CA ILE A 115 10.69 5.19 -9.66
C ILE A 115 10.94 6.70 -9.60
N LYS A 116 10.05 7.52 -10.19
CA LYS A 116 10.12 8.98 -10.15
C LYS A 116 10.07 9.57 -8.74
N TYR A 117 9.52 8.85 -7.76
CA TYR A 117 9.47 9.29 -6.36
C TYR A 117 10.80 9.10 -5.59
N PHE A 118 11.80 8.47 -6.20
CA PHE A 118 13.08 8.12 -5.57
C PHE A 118 14.29 8.66 -6.35
N LYS A 119 14.06 9.65 -7.21
CA LYS A 119 15.10 10.34 -8.00
C LYS A 119 15.55 11.61 -7.32
#